data_AF-A0A3S1FZM5-F1
#
_entry.id   AF-A0A3S1FZM5-F1
#
_cell.length_a   1.000
_cell.length_b   1.000
_cell.length_c   1.000
_cell.angle_alpha   90.00
_cell.angle_beta   90.00
_cell.angle_gamma   90.00
#
_symmetry.space_group_name_H-M   'P 1'
#
loop_
_entity.id
_entity.type
_entity.pdbx_description
1 polymer ?
#
loop_
_entity_poly.entity_id
_entity_poly.type
_entity_poly.pdbx_seq_one_letter_code
_entity_poly.pdbx_strand_id
1 'polypeptide(L)'
;MATAFSDPIWRKPQTASTFQSLPNGERVDLAIVGGGIMGLSTALHAARLGLSVQVLDAGEIGQGASGLNGGQVIPGLKYDPEWLLEHFG
;
A
#
# COMPACT_ATOMS: atom_id res chain seq x y z
N MET A 1 -22.90 -3.04 -28.38
CA MET A 1 -21.49 -3.10 -27.95
C MET A 1 -21.44 -3.90 -26.66
N ALA A 2 -20.72 -5.03 -26.65
CA ALA A 2 -20.53 -5.81 -25.44
C ALA A 2 -19.80 -4.94 -24.41
N THR A 3 -20.41 -4.73 -23.25
CA THR A 3 -19.74 -4.17 -22.07
C THR A 3 -18.55 -5.07 -21.76
N ALA A 4 -17.34 -4.58 -22.00
CA ALA A 4 -16.15 -5.31 -21.63
C ALA A 4 -16.19 -5.57 -20.11
N PHE A 5 -15.84 -6.79 -19.70
CA PHE A 5 -15.53 -7.17 -18.32
C PHE A 5 -14.26 -6.44 -17.79
N SER A 6 -14.02 -5.20 -18.22
CA SER A 6 -12.75 -4.50 -18.03
C SER A 6 -12.67 -3.70 -16.74
N ASP A 7 -13.79 -3.53 -16.02
CA ASP A 7 -13.77 -2.83 -14.74
C ASP A 7 -14.13 -3.77 -13.59
N PRO A 8 -13.13 -4.28 -12.86
CA PRO A 8 -13.40 -5.20 -11.76
C PRO A 8 -14.13 -4.47 -10.63
N ILE A 9 -15.15 -5.12 -10.06
CA ILE A 9 -15.95 -4.54 -8.94
C ILE A 9 -15.12 -4.20 -7.70
N TRP A 10 -13.93 -4.80 -7.56
CA TRP A 10 -12.99 -4.53 -6.48
C TRP A 10 -12.09 -3.32 -6.76
N ARG A 11 -12.18 -2.70 -7.94
CA ARG A 11 -11.45 -1.48 -8.26
C ARG A 11 -11.99 -0.34 -7.39
N LYS A 12 -11.13 0.23 -6.55
CA LYS A 12 -11.50 1.40 -5.76
C LYS A 12 -11.86 2.58 -6.66
N PRO A 13 -12.91 3.35 -6.34
CA PRO A 13 -13.17 4.64 -6.98
C PRO A 13 -11.90 5.49 -6.91
N GLN A 14 -11.58 6.22 -7.99
CA GLN A 14 -10.53 7.23 -7.95
C GLN A 14 -10.93 8.31 -6.94
N THR A 15 -10.38 8.24 -5.73
CA THR A 15 -10.31 9.39 -4.85
C THR A 15 -9.19 10.25 -5.39
N ALA A 16 -9.53 11.26 -6.18
CA ALA A 16 -8.55 12.19 -6.74
C ALA A 16 -7.86 12.95 -5.60
N SER A 17 -6.68 12.48 -5.21
CA SER A 17 -5.72 13.24 -4.44
C SER A 17 -4.84 14.00 -5.41
N THR A 18 -4.77 15.33 -5.26
CA THR A 18 -3.86 16.14 -6.08
C THR A 18 -2.42 15.87 -5.63
N PHE A 19 -1.70 15.05 -6.39
CA PHE A 19 -0.26 14.89 -6.24
C PHE A 19 0.47 15.89 -7.13
N GLN A 20 1.58 16.42 -6.63
CA GLN A 20 2.45 17.25 -7.45
C GLN A 20 3.22 16.36 -8.43
N SER A 21 3.30 16.80 -9.68
CA SER A 21 4.33 16.29 -10.60
C SER A 21 5.70 16.45 -9.95
N LEU A 22 6.61 15.49 -10.17
CA LEU A 22 7.98 15.63 -9.70
C LEU A 22 8.55 16.97 -10.16
N PRO A 23 8.99 17.84 -9.25
CA PRO A 23 9.86 18.92 -9.64
C PRO A 23 11.19 18.33 -10.13
N ASN A 24 11.65 18.81 -11.29
CA ASN A 24 12.92 18.35 -11.85
C ASN A 24 14.08 18.81 -10.94
N GLY A 25 14.92 17.86 -10.53
CA GLY A 25 16.21 18.17 -9.90
C GLY A 25 16.17 18.52 -8.41
N GLU A 26 15.07 18.25 -7.71
CA GLU A 26 15.04 18.40 -6.24
C GLU A 26 15.90 17.31 -5.58
N ARG A 27 16.77 17.74 -4.65
CA ARG A 27 17.57 16.82 -3.83
C ARG A 27 16.78 16.51 -2.56
N VAL A 28 16.64 15.23 -2.27
CA VAL A 28 16.09 14.72 -1.02
C VAL A 28 17.06 13.74 -0.40
N ASP A 29 16.96 13.57 0.92
CA ASP A 29 17.78 12.60 1.64
C ASP A 29 17.39 11.17 1.28
N LEU A 30 16.11 10.94 0.94
CA LEU A 30 15.59 9.63 0.54
C LEU A 30 14.51 9.72 -0.55
N ALA A 31 14.72 9.01 -1.66
CA ALA A 31 13.70 8.77 -2.67
C ALA A 31 13.15 7.34 -2.54
N ILE A 32 11.83 7.20 -2.59
CA ILE A 32 11.11 5.93 -2.46
C ILE A 32 10.28 5.70 -3.73
N VAL A 33 10.45 4.53 -4.35
CA VAL A 33 9.66 4.10 -5.51
C VAL A 33 8.57 3.13 -5.04
N GLY A 34 7.32 3.53 -5.24
CA GLY A 34 6.10 2.81 -4.86
C GLY A 34 5.33 3.49 -3.74
N GLY A 35 4.13 3.98 -4.05
CA GLY A 35 3.14 4.58 -3.15
C GLY A 35 2.21 3.57 -2.49
N GLY A 36 2.67 2.33 -2.29
CA GLY A 36 1.96 1.30 -1.52
C GLY A 36 2.19 1.41 -0.02
N ILE A 37 1.61 0.49 0.76
CA ILE A 37 1.70 0.50 2.23
C ILE A 37 3.13 0.45 2.74
N MET A 38 4.00 -0.34 2.09
CA MET A 38 5.40 -0.44 2.47
C MET A 38 6.13 0.88 2.21
N GLY A 39 5.98 1.46 1.01
CA GLY A 39 6.62 2.73 0.66
C GLY A 39 6.18 3.89 1.55
N LEU A 40 4.88 4.02 1.80
CA LEU A 40 4.35 5.05 2.70
C LEU A 40 4.76 4.83 4.16
N SER A 41 4.81 3.58 4.63
CA SER A 41 5.31 3.27 5.97
C SER A 41 6.79 3.66 6.10
N THR A 42 7.62 3.30 5.12
CA THR A 42 9.02 3.72 5.06
C THR A 42 9.15 5.24 5.06
N ALA A 43 8.36 5.93 4.24
CA ALA A 43 8.38 7.39 4.15
C ALA A 43 8.04 8.05 5.49
N LEU A 44 6.99 7.56 6.16
CA LEU A 44 6.59 8.06 7.48
C LEU A 44 7.71 7.90 8.51
N HIS A 45 8.36 6.73 8.57
CA HIS A 45 9.44 6.48 9.52
C HIS A 45 10.69 7.31 9.19
N ALA A 46 11.06 7.44 7.92
CA ALA A 46 12.18 8.27 7.50
C ALA A 46 11.93 9.76 7.79
N ALA A 47 10.74 10.28 7.48
CA ALA A 47 10.37 11.66 7.78
C ALA A 47 10.37 11.94 9.30
N ARG A 48 9.95 10.98 10.12
CA ARG A 48 10.05 11.07 11.59
C ARG A 48 11.49 11.13 12.11
N LEU A 49 12.46 10.65 11.34
CA LEU A 49 13.89 10.80 11.62
C LEU A 49 14.47 12.13 11.11
N GLY A 50 13.63 13.01 10.55
CA GLY A 50 14.04 14.33 10.07
C GLY A 50 14.55 14.35 8.62
N LEU A 51 14.44 13.23 7.89
CA LEU A 51 14.82 13.16 6.48
C LEU A 51 13.79 13.88 5.60
N SER A 52 14.27 14.62 4.60
CA SER A 52 13.47 14.99 3.44
C SER A 52 13.22 13.75 2.58
N VAL A 53 11.95 13.42 2.34
CA VAL A 53 11.55 12.18 1.65
C VAL A 53 10.65 12.49 0.47
N GLN A 54 10.99 11.91 -0.69
CA GLN A 54 10.13 11.92 -1.87
C GLN A 54 9.60 10.52 -2.15
N VAL A 55 8.28 10.37 -2.28
CA VAL A 55 7.65 9.13 -2.75
C VAL A 55 7.21 9.31 -4.20
N LEU A 56 7.47 8.30 -5.01
CA LEU A 56 7.24 8.26 -6.45
C LEU A 56 6.36 7.05 -6.79
N ASP A 57 5.27 7.25 -7.50
CA ASP A 57 4.46 6.15 -8.04
C ASP A 57 4.10 6.45 -9.50
N ALA A 58 3.91 5.40 -10.30
CA ALA A 58 3.49 5.54 -11.70
C ALA A 58 1.98 5.76 -11.83
N GLY A 59 1.21 5.44 -10.78
CA GLY A 59 -0.22 5.68 -10.69
C GLY A 59 -0.60 6.48 -9.45
N GLU A 60 -1.84 6.30 -9.00
CA GLU A 60 -2.33 6.92 -7.76
C GLU A 60 -1.80 6.16 -6.53
N ILE A 61 -1.61 6.88 -5.43
CA ILE A 61 -1.22 6.28 -4.15
C ILE A 61 -2.19 5.16 -3.75
N GLY A 62 -1.64 4.00 -3.42
CA GLY A 62 -2.41 2.84 -3.00
C GLY A 62 -3.24 2.17 -4.10
N GLN A 63 -3.15 2.56 -5.38
CA GLN A 63 -3.96 1.98 -6.47
C GLN A 63 -3.76 0.46 -6.64
N GLY A 64 -2.57 -0.05 -6.31
CA GLY A 64 -2.21 -1.47 -6.43
C GLY A 64 -2.68 -2.35 -5.26
N ALA A 65 -1.92 -3.42 -5.00
CA ALA A 65 -2.24 -4.42 -3.97
C ALA A 65 -2.53 -3.83 -2.57
N SER A 66 -1.89 -2.71 -2.22
CA SER A 66 -2.07 -2.05 -0.92
C SER A 66 -3.44 -1.39 -0.72
N GLY A 67 -4.10 -0.93 -1.78
CA GLY A 67 -5.46 -0.39 -1.69
C GLY A 67 -6.54 -1.41 -2.01
N LEU A 68 -6.19 -2.49 -2.72
CA LEU A 68 -7.12 -3.56 -3.10
C LEU A 68 -7.15 -4.74 -2.10
N ASN A 69 -6.33 -4.71 -1.05
CA ASN A 69 -6.39 -5.75 -0.01
C ASN A 69 -7.69 -5.65 0.82
N GLY A 70 -8.08 -6.77 1.43
CA GLY A 70 -9.27 -6.86 2.28
C GLY A 70 -9.13 -6.23 3.67
N GLY A 71 -8.02 -5.53 3.96
CA GLY A 71 -7.79 -4.83 5.23
C GLY A 71 -7.58 -5.74 6.45
N GLN A 72 -7.41 -7.04 6.27
CA GLN A 72 -7.21 -7.98 7.37
C GLN A 72 -5.81 -7.79 7.97
N VAL A 73 -5.75 -7.52 9.27
CA VAL A 73 -4.51 -7.48 10.05
C VAL A 73 -4.56 -8.64 11.04
N ILE A 74 -3.85 -9.72 10.72
CA ILE A 74 -3.87 -10.96 11.50
C ILE A 74 -2.49 -11.10 12.17
N PRO A 75 -2.40 -11.07 13.52
CA PRO A 75 -1.12 -11.06 14.24
C PRO A 75 -0.42 -12.43 14.29
N GLY A 76 -1.01 -13.46 13.70
CA GLY A 76 -0.49 -14.82 13.74
C GLY A 76 -1.07 -15.70 12.63
N LEU A 77 -0.58 -16.92 12.55
CA LEU A 77 -1.16 -17.96 11.72
C LEU A 77 -2.31 -18.65 12.46
N LYS A 78 -3.08 -19.45 11.75
CA LYS A 78 -4.01 -20.39 12.40
C LYS A 78 -3.20 -21.30 13.32
N TYR A 79 -3.76 -21.66 14.46
CA TYR A 79 -3.18 -22.68 15.34
C TYR A 79 -3.00 -23.99 14.58
N ASP A 80 -1.92 -24.70 14.90
CA ASP A 80 -1.67 -26.03 14.36
C ASP A 80 -2.79 -26.99 14.78
N PRO A 81 -3.20 -27.94 13.91
CA PRO A 81 -4.23 -28.91 14.24
C PRO A 81 -3.95 -29.66 15.56
N GLU A 82 -2.68 -30.01 15.81
CA GLU A 82 -2.25 -30.71 17.03
C GLU A 82 -2.48 -29.85 18.28
N TRP A 83 -2.16 -28.55 18.21
CA TRP A 83 -2.38 -27.61 19.31
C TRP A 83 -3.87 -27.47 19.64
N LEU A 84 -4.73 -27.43 18.60
CA LEU A 84 -6.19 -27.32 18.78
C LEU A 84 -6.78 -28.55 19.47
N LEU A 85 -6.37 -29.75 19.06
CA LEU A 85 -6.81 -31.00 19.68
C LEU A 85 -6.40 -31.08 21.15
N GLU A 86 -5.16 -30.67 21.49
CA GLU A 86 -4.68 -30.65 22.87
C GLU A 86 -5.50 -29.72 23.79
N HIS A 87 -5.96 -28.58 23.27
CA HIS A 87 -6.63 -27.56 24.09
C HIS A 87 -8.16 -27.66 24.11
N PHE A 88 -8.77 -28.24 23.08
CA PHE A 88 -10.23 -28.21 22.91
C PHE A 88 -10.90 -29.58 22.70
N GLY A 89 -10.14 -30.66 22.49
CA GLY A 89 -10.66 -32.03 22.36
C GLY A 89 -10.99 -32.45 20.93
#